data_AF-A0A172TX79-F1
#
_entry.id   AF-A0A172TX79-F1
#
_cell.length_a   1.000
_cell.length_b   1.000
_cell.length_c   1.000
_cell.angle_alpha   90.00
_cell.angle_beta   90.00
_cell.angle_gamma   90.00
#
_symmetry.space_group_name_H-M   'P 1'
#
loop_
_entity.id
_entity.type
_entity.pdbx_description
1 polymer ?
#
loop_
_entity_poly.entity_id
_entity_poly.type
_entity_poly.pdbx_seq_one_letter_code
_entity_poly.pdbx_strand_id
1 'polypeptide(L)' 'MENQNNNGPGNNANNPLFNILGNALASSQKYATESSGVETRKCSNCGAARPEGTDLSTCDYCGFEFFKTGE' A
#
# COMPACT_ATOMS: atom_id res chain seq x y z
N MET A 1 -29.62 -19.95 26.72
CA MET A 1 -28.97 -18.79 26.08
C MET A 1 -28.57 -19.23 24.68
N GLU A 2 -29.57 -19.36 23.80
CA GLU A 2 -29.35 -19.66 22.40
C GLU A 2 -28.80 -18.42 21.67
N ASN A 3 -27.58 -18.53 21.16
CA ASN A 3 -27.00 -17.53 20.27
C ASN A 3 -27.43 -17.84 18.84
N GLN A 4 -28.40 -17.08 18.34
CA GLN A 4 -28.87 -17.15 16.96
C GLN A 4 -27.84 -16.51 16.03
N ASN A 5 -26.97 -17.33 15.45
CA ASN A 5 -26.09 -16.93 14.35
C ASN A 5 -26.92 -16.72 13.08
N ASN A 6 -27.38 -15.49 12.87
CA ASN A 6 -27.99 -15.04 11.62
C ASN A 6 -26.94 -14.34 10.75
N ASN A 7 -26.07 -15.08 10.08
CA ASN A 7 -25.18 -14.53 9.06
C ASN A 7 -25.27 -15.36 7.77
N GLY A 8 -26.47 -15.40 7.17
CA GLY A 8 -26.62 -15.69 5.75
C GLY A 8 -26.84 -14.37 5.00
N PRO A 9 -26.35 -14.22 3.75
CA PRO A 9 -26.68 -13.05 2.94
C PRO A 9 -28.19 -13.05 2.71
N GLY A 10 -28.91 -12.24 3.49
CA GLY A 10 -30.34 -12.04 3.31
C GLY A 10 -30.57 -11.44 1.93
N ASN A 11 -30.93 -12.27 0.96
CA ASN A 11 -31.44 -11.83 -0.32
C ASN A 11 -32.73 -11.04 -0.05
N ASN A 12 -32.60 -9.72 0.07
CA ASN A 12 -33.70 -8.79 -0.09
C ASN A 12 -33.40 -7.92 -1.31
N ALA A 13 -33.60 -8.50 -2.50
CA ALA A 13 -33.44 -7.83 -3.79
C ALA A 13 -34.28 -6.53 -3.94
N ASN A 14 -35.20 -6.26 -3.01
CA ASN A 14 -36.09 -5.09 -3.01
C ASN A 14 -35.60 -3.95 -2.13
N ASN A 15 -34.48 -4.10 -1.40
CA ASN A 15 -33.95 -3.01 -0.58
C ASN A 15 -33.05 -2.09 -1.43
N PRO A 16 -33.36 -0.79 -1.54
CA PRO A 16 -32.59 0.14 -2.35
C PRO A 16 -31.13 0.24 -1.89
N LEU A 17 -30.85 0.10 -0.60
CA LEU A 17 -29.47 0.15 -0.08
C LEU A 17 -28.62 -0.99 -0.64
N PHE A 18 -29.15 -2.22 -0.69
CA PHE A 18 -28.41 -3.35 -1.22
C PHE A 18 -28.16 -3.22 -2.73
N ASN A 19 -29.10 -2.65 -3.48
CA ASN A 19 -28.93 -2.39 -4.91
C ASN A 19 -27.86 -1.31 -5.18
N ILE A 20 -27.85 -0.24 -4.39
CA ILE A 20 -26.83 0.82 -4.51
C ILE A 20 -25.45 0.26 -4.18
N LEU A 21 -25.32 -0.50 -3.09
CA LEU A 21 -24.06 -1.11 -2.67
C LEU A 21 -23.56 -2.14 -3.70
N GLY A 22 -24.46 -2.96 -4.23
CA GLY A 22 -24.13 -3.94 -5.28
C GLY A 22 -23.64 -3.27 -6.56
N ASN A 23 -24.32 -2.22 -7.01
CA ASN A 23 -23.89 -1.45 -8.18
C ASN A 23 -22.55 -0.76 -7.95
N ALA A 24 -22.36 -0.12 -6.80
CA ALA A 24 -21.11 0.57 -6.46
C ALA A 24 -19.93 -0.41 -6.41
N LEU A 25 -20.13 -1.60 -5.85
CA LEU A 25 -19.11 -2.65 -5.83
C LEU A 25 -18.80 -3.16 -7.23
N ALA A 26 -19.83 -3.45 -8.03
CA ALA A 26 -19.68 -3.98 -9.40
C ALA A 26 -19.05 -2.96 -10.36
N SER A 27 -19.32 -1.66 -10.17
CA SER A 27 -18.73 -0.59 -10.99
C SER A 27 -17.39 -0.09 -10.45
N SER A 28 -16.93 -0.58 -9.30
CA SER A 28 -15.64 -0.15 -8.75
C SER A 28 -14.49 -0.74 -9.58
N GLN A 29 -13.81 0.10 -10.35
CA GLN A 29 -12.64 -0.31 -11.10
C GLN A 29 -11.47 -0.54 -10.13
N LYS A 30 -11.02 -1.79 -10.05
CA LYS A 30 -9.81 -2.17 -9.32
C LYS A 30 -8.65 -2.02 -10.28
N TYR A 31 -7.86 -0.96 -10.13
CA TYR A 31 -6.57 -0.86 -10.82
C TYR A 31 -5.59 -1.82 -10.15
N ALA A 32 -4.79 -2.51 -10.96
CA ALA A 32 -3.66 -3.27 -10.42
C ALA A 32 -2.76 -2.30 -9.65
N THR A 33 -2.22 -2.76 -8.52
CA THR A 33 -1.14 -2.03 -7.85
C THR A 33 0.07 -2.08 -8.77
N GLU A 34 0.20 -1.08 -9.64
CA GLU A 34 1.41 -0.86 -10.42
C GLU A 34 2.53 -0.54 -9.42
N SER A 35 3.52 -1.44 -9.31
CA SER A 35 4.77 -1.09 -8.66
C SER A 35 5.43 -0.02 -9.52
N SER A 36 5.21 1.24 -9.18
CA SER A 36 6.00 2.37 -9.67
C SER A 36 7.40 2.27 -9.04
N GLY A 37 8.08 1.16 -9.33
CA GLY A 37 9.38 0.81 -8.80
C GLY A 37 10.41 1.64 -9.53
N VAL A 38 10.52 2.92 -9.19
CA VAL A 38 11.86 3.47 -9.12
C VAL A 38 12.52 2.61 -8.04
N GLU A 39 13.39 1.68 -8.45
CA GLU A 39 14.15 0.88 -7.50
C GLU A 39 14.92 1.88 -6.62
N THR A 40 14.46 2.02 -5.38
CA THR A 40 15.05 2.94 -4.40
C THR A 40 15.63 2.10 -3.29
N ARG A 41 16.93 2.25 -3.04
CA ARG A 41 17.53 1.78 -1.80
C ARG A 41 16.97 2.59 -0.64
N LYS A 42 17.00 2.03 0.56
CA LYS A 42 16.70 2.78 1.78
C LYS A 42 18.00 3.11 2.49
N CYS A 43 18.08 4.28 3.10
CA CYS A 43 19.19 4.61 3.99
C CYS A 43 19.17 3.66 5.20
N SER A 44 20.29 2.98 5.49
CA SER A 44 20.40 2.05 6.62
C SER A 44 20.22 2.72 7.99
N ASN A 45 20.43 4.03 8.08
CA ASN A 45 20.34 4.78 9.33
C ASN A 45 18.92 5.30 9.62
N CYS A 46 18.25 5.89 8.62
CA CYS A 46 16.97 6.58 8.82
C CYS A 46 15.80 6.02 8.00
N GLY A 47 16.05 5.06 7.09
CA GLY A 47 15.03 4.46 6.25
C GLY A 47 14.53 5.33 5.08
N ALA A 48 15.07 6.54 4.92
CA ALA A 48 14.73 7.42 3.80
C ALA A 48 15.01 6.74 2.45
N ALA A 49 14.13 6.97 1.47
CA ALA A 49 14.29 6.44 0.12
C ALA A 49 15.46 7.15 -0.59
N ARG A 50 16.27 6.37 -1.29
CA ARG A 50 17.43 6.81 -2.06
C ARG A 50 17.34 6.22 -3.47
N PRO A 51 17.40 7.03 -4.54
CA PRO A 51 17.43 6.51 -5.90
C PRO A 51 18.65 5.61 -6.13
N GLU A 52 18.43 4.46 -6.76
CA GLU A 52 19.52 3.58 -7.20
C GLU A 52 20.32 4.20 -8.35
N GLY A 53 21.60 3.83 -8.47
CA GLY A 53 22.50 4.36 -9.51
C GLY A 53 23.00 5.79 -9.26
N THR A 54 22.90 6.29 -8.02
CA THR A 54 23.44 7.60 -7.64
C THR A 54 24.80 7.48 -6.94
N ASP A 55 25.70 8.42 -7.22
CA ASP A 55 27.02 8.52 -6.58
C ASP A 55 27.00 9.27 -5.23
N LEU A 56 25.81 9.37 -4.60
CA LEU A 56 25.66 10.01 -3.30
C LEU A 56 26.54 9.31 -2.26
N SER A 57 27.48 10.03 -1.67
CA SER A 57 28.32 9.53 -0.58
C SER A 57 27.64 9.65 0.78
N THR A 58 26.63 10.52 0.90
CA THR A 58 25.91 10.80 2.15
C THR A 58 24.40 10.83 1.94
N CYS A 59 23.64 10.59 3.01
CA CYS A 59 22.19 10.65 2.99
C CYS A 59 21.73 12.11 3.07
N ASP A 60 21.01 12.60 2.06
CA ASP A 60 20.48 13.97 2.05
C ASP A 60 19.54 14.27 3.23
N TYR A 61 18.89 13.24 3.79
CA TYR A 61 17.94 13.42 4.88
C TYR A 61 18.60 13.49 6.26
N CYS A 62 19.51 12.57 6.58
CA CYS A 62 20.09 12.46 7.92
C CYS A 62 21.61 12.66 7.98
N GLY A 63 22.26 12.94 6.84
CA GLY A 63 23.70 13.14 6.75
C GLY A 63 24.55 11.87 6.89
N PHE A 64 23.95 10.69 6.98
CA PHE A 64 24.68 9.43 7.14
C PHE A 64 25.58 9.12 5.94
N GLU A 65 26.87 8.89 6.18
CA GLU A 65 27.84 8.54 5.14
C GLU A 65 27.73 7.06 4.75
N PHE A 66 27.53 6.79 3.47
CA PHE A 66 27.37 5.44 2.93
C PHE A 66 28.70 4.76 2.59
N PHE A 67 29.71 5.54 2.20
CA PHE A 67 31.04 5.05 1.85
C PHE A 67 32.07 5.68 2.78
N LYS A 68 32.54 4.93 3.79
CA LYS A 68 33.89 5.15 4.32
C LYS A 68 34.85 4.46 3.37
N THR A 69 35.44 5.20 2.45
CA THR A 69 36.47 4.69 1.55
C THR A 69 37.81 4.62 2.31
N GLY A 70 38.31 3.40 2.53
CA GLY A 70 39.75 3.11 2.69
C GLY A 70 40.30 3.05 4.12
N GLU A 71 40.41 1.83 4.64
CA GLU A 71 41.66 1.33 5.27
C GLU A 71 42.45 0.57 4.20
#